data_AF-E0TXY3-F1
#
_entry.id   AF-E0TXY3-F1
#
_cell.length_a   1.000
_cell.length_b   1.000
_cell.length_c   1.000
_cell.angle_alpha   90.00
_cell.angle_beta   90.00
_cell.angle_gamma   90.00
#
_symmetry.space_group_name_H-M   'P 1'
#
loop_
_entity.id
_entity.type
_entity.pdbx_description
1 polymer ?
#
loop_
_entity_poly.entity_id
_entity_poly.type
_entity_poly.pdbx_seq_one_letter_code
_entity_poly.pdbx_strand_id
1 'polypeptide(L)' 'MNELSDKQTCPYCDYTEEDSYSNWDSDSDGIVTCTSCHKEYFSLPHYHFEGWQVERICEECGHEESECFCEGEAK' A
#
# COMPACT_ATOMS: atom_id res chain seq x y z
N MET A 1 -21.69 -13.65 -16.22
CA MET A 1 -20.27 -13.63 -15.83
C MET A 1 -19.83 -12.18 -15.99
N ASN A 2 -19.42 -11.51 -14.90
CA ASN A 2 -18.81 -10.19 -15.03
C ASN A 2 -17.40 -10.42 -15.55
N GLU A 3 -17.18 -10.15 -16.82
CA GLU A 3 -15.84 -10.09 -17.40
C GLU A 3 -15.16 -8.88 -16.77
N LEU A 4 -14.36 -9.11 -15.71
CA LEU A 4 -13.45 -8.10 -15.19
C LEU A 4 -12.50 -7.79 -16.33
N SER A 5 -12.60 -6.58 -16.88
CA SER A 5 -11.70 -6.15 -17.93
C SER A 5 -10.32 -5.94 -17.29
N ASP A 6 -9.41 -6.89 -17.48
CA ASP A 6 -8.06 -6.89 -16.91
C ASP A 6 -7.10 -5.99 -17.72
N LYS A 7 -7.58 -4.79 -18.05
CA LYS A 7 -6.83 -3.78 -18.81
C LYS A 7 -5.84 -3.09 -17.90
N GLN A 8 -4.57 -3.10 -18.31
CA GLN A 8 -3.50 -2.43 -17.58
C GLN A 8 -2.96 -1.27 -18.42
N THR A 9 -2.95 -0.07 -17.85
CA THR A 9 -2.44 1.13 -18.53
C THR A 9 -1.08 1.53 -17.95
N CYS A 10 -0.09 1.68 -18.82
CA CYS A 10 1.24 2.11 -18.41
C CYS A 10 1.22 3.56 -17.91
N PRO A 11 1.71 3.84 -16.68
CA PRO A 11 1.71 5.19 -16.10
C PRO A 11 2.69 6.16 -16.77
N TYR A 12 3.55 5.69 -17.69
CA TYR A 12 4.58 6.50 -18.32
C TYR A 12 4.26 6.92 -19.76
N CYS A 13 3.47 6.13 -20.48
CA CYS A 13 3.15 6.38 -21.89
C CYS A 13 1.68 6.20 -22.24
N ASP A 14 0.82 5.94 -21.25
CA ASP A 14 -0.63 5.75 -21.39
C ASP A 14 -1.03 4.62 -22.36
N TYR A 15 -0.09 3.72 -22.67
CA TYR A 15 -0.37 2.55 -23.48
C TYR A 15 -1.14 1.52 -22.65
N THR A 16 -2.33 1.13 -23.12
CA THR A 16 -3.15 0.10 -22.49
C THR A 16 -2.89 -1.26 -23.14
N GLU A 17 -2.42 -2.21 -22.34
CA GLU A 17 -2.30 -3.63 -22.73
C GLU A 17 -3.66 -4.31 -22.55
N GLU A 18 -4.10 -5.11 -23.53
CA GLU A 18 -5.28 -5.98 -23.40
C GLU A 18 -4.86 -7.41 -22.99
N ASP A 19 -5.31 -7.82 -21.80
CA ASP A 19 -5.54 -9.19 -21.28
C ASP A 19 -4.37 -10.21 -21.22
N SER A 20 -3.43 -10.26 -22.17
CA SER A 20 -2.48 -11.38 -22.29
C SER A 20 -1.15 -11.19 -21.54
N TYR A 21 -0.91 -10.01 -20.96
CA TYR A 21 0.33 -9.66 -20.24
C TYR A 21 0.09 -9.04 -18.86
N SER A 22 -1.15 -9.07 -18.38
CA SER A 22 -1.52 -8.47 -17.11
C SER A 22 -1.04 -9.37 -15.96
N ASN A 23 -0.04 -8.93 -15.19
CA ASN A 23 0.47 -9.65 -14.01
C ASN A 23 -0.45 -9.40 -12.80
N TRP A 24 -1.72 -9.83 -12.89
CA TRP A 24 -2.66 -9.83 -11.76
C TRP A 24 -2.53 -11.07 -10.88
N ASP A 25 -1.59 -11.98 -11.20
CA ASP A 25 -1.35 -13.15 -10.39
C ASP A 25 -0.87 -12.72 -9.00
N SER A 26 -1.56 -13.21 -7.98
CA SER A 26 -1.30 -12.90 -6.57
C SER A 26 0.07 -13.38 -6.10
N ASP A 27 0.70 -14.31 -6.83
CA ASP A 27 2.06 -14.77 -6.61
C ASP A 27 3.11 -13.96 -7.40
N SER A 28 2.69 -12.97 -8.20
CA SER A 28 3.63 -12.06 -8.87
C SER A 28 4.04 -10.91 -7.94
N ASP A 29 5.30 -10.46 -8.04
CA ASP A 29 5.81 -9.27 -7.36
C ASP A 29 5.14 -7.95 -7.84
N GLY A 30 4.13 -8.04 -8.72
CA GLY A 30 3.39 -6.90 -9.27
C GLY A 30 4.18 -6.04 -10.25
N ILE A 31 5.41 -6.43 -10.63
CA ILE A 31 6.25 -5.71 -11.59
C ILE A 31 5.83 -6.08 -13.02
N VAL A 32 5.60 -5.07 -13.86
CA VAL A 32 5.28 -5.22 -15.27
C VAL A 32 6.16 -4.34 -16.14
N THR A 33 6.69 -4.90 -17.21
CA THR A 33 7.41 -4.16 -18.25
C THR A 33 6.44 -3.75 -19.35
N CYS A 34 6.29 -2.44 -19.59
CA CYS A 34 5.47 -1.94 -20.70
C CYS A 34 6.03 -2.40 -22.06
N THR A 35 5.21 -2.94 -22.95
CA THR A 35 5.68 -3.35 -24.29
C THR A 35 5.99 -2.16 -25.19
N SER A 36 5.33 -1.01 -24.95
CA SER A 36 5.49 0.21 -25.76
C SER A 36 6.71 1.04 -25.37
N CYS A 37 6.89 1.35 -24.09
CA CYS A 37 8.00 2.20 -23.62
C CYS A 37 9.13 1.44 -22.92
N HIS A 38 8.98 0.14 -22.73
CA HIS A 38 9.95 -0.75 -22.08
C HIS A 38 10.33 -0.36 -20.65
N LYS A 39 9.53 0.50 -20.00
CA LYS A 39 9.68 0.84 -18.58
C LYS A 39 8.95 -0.15 -17.70
N GLU A 40 9.57 -0.46 -16.57
CA GLU A 40 8.98 -1.25 -15.51
C GLU A 40 8.12 -0.37 -14.59
N TYR A 41 6.95 -0.87 -14.21
CA TYR A 41 6.05 -0.25 -13.26
C TYR A 41 5.33 -1.31 -12.42
N PHE A 42 4.77 -0.89 -11.29
CA PHE A 42 3.95 -1.75 -10.46
C PHE A 42 2.49 -1.70 -10.94
N SER A 43 1.91 -2.86 -11.24
CA SER A 43 0.49 -3.04 -11.56
C SER A 43 -0.39 -3.14 -10.31
N LEU A 44 0.21 -3.56 -9.20
CA LEU A 44 -0.44 -3.70 -7.90
C LEU A 44 -0.08 -2.54 -6.97
N PRO A 45 -0.97 -2.17 -6.02
CA PRO A 45 -0.64 -1.20 -4.99
C PRO A 45 0.59 -1.66 -4.19
N HIS A 46 1.62 -0.82 -4.16
CA HIS A 46 2.83 -1.09 -3.39
C HIS A 46 2.71 -0.44 -2.01
N TYR A 47 2.66 -1.25 -0.96
CA TYR A 47 2.59 -0.76 0.43
C TYR A 47 3.99 -0.73 1.04
N HIS A 48 4.35 0.40 1.63
CA HIS A 48 5.55 0.50 2.45
C HIS A 48 5.20 0.31 3.93
N PHE A 49 5.95 -0.52 4.63
CA PHE A 49 5.80 -0.68 6.06
C PHE A 49 6.55 0.46 6.78
N GLU A 50 5.81 1.43 7.32
CA GLU A 50 6.34 2.60 8.02
C GLU A 50 6.82 2.32 9.46
N GLY A 51 6.70 1.07 9.93
CA GLY A 51 7.05 0.68 11.31
C GLY A 51 5.83 0.58 12.23
N TRP A 52 6.09 0.45 13.53
CA TRP A 52 5.06 0.36 14.56
C TRP A 52 4.86 1.70 15.24
N GLN A 53 3.61 2.15 15.37
CA GLN A 53 3.28 3.18 16.34
C GLN A 53 3.04 2.50 17.69
N VAL A 54 3.88 2.83 18.67
CA VAL A 54 3.74 2.31 20.03
C VAL A 54 2.88 3.29 20.81
N GLU A 55 1.62 2.92 21.01
CA GLU A 55 0.72 3.62 21.91
C GLU A 55 1.08 3.28 23.35
N ARG A 56 1.42 4.30 24.13
CA ARG A 56 1.73 4.14 25.55
C ARG A 56 0.45 4.38 26.34
N ILE A 57 0.19 3.51 27.30
CA ILE A 57 -0.95 3.61 28.21
C ILE A 57 -0.45 4.18 29.54
N CYS A 58 -1.16 5.17 30.07
CA CYS A 58 -0.91 5.68 31.41
C CYS A 58 -1.21 4.58 32.43
N GLU A 59 -0.24 4.26 33.28
CA GLU A 59 -0.39 3.21 34.30
C GLU A 59 -1.39 3.58 35.40
N GLU A 60 -1.69 4.87 35.59
CA GLU A 60 -2.58 5.34 36.66
C GLU A 60 -4.06 5.29 36.28
N CYS A 61 -4.39 5.73 35.06
CA CYS A 61 -5.78 5.84 34.62
C CYS A 61 -6.15 4.83 33.52
N GLY A 62 -5.19 4.14 32.92
CA GLY A 62 -5.43 3.16 31.85
C GLY A 62 -5.83 3.77 30.51
N HIS A 63 -5.83 5.09 30.37
CA HIS A 63 -6.02 5.78 29.09
C HIS A 63 -4.69 5.95 28.36
N GLU A 64 -4.74 6.16 27.04
CA GLU A 64 -3.56 6.51 26.25
C GLU A 64 -2.86 7.73 26.84
N GLU A 65 -1.52 7.72 26.89
CA GLU A 65 -0.73 8.84 27.42
C GLU A 65 -1.00 10.16 26.66
N SER A 66 -1.41 10.08 25.39
CA SER A 66 -1.86 11.21 24.56
C SER A 66 -3.15 11.87 25.08
N GLU A 67 -3.97 11.13 25.82
CA GLU A 67 -5.30 11.54 26.31
C GLU A 67 -5.41 11.54 27.84
N CYS A 68 -4.36 11.16 28.56
CA CYS A 68 -4.32 11.22 30.02
C CYS A 68 -4.14 12.68 30.47
N PHE A 69 -5.07 13.13 31.31
CA PHE A 69 -5.00 14.41 32.03
C PHE A 69 -4.56 14.23 33.48
N CYS A 70 -3.94 13.09 33.77
CA CYS A 70 -3.36 12.80 35.08
C CYS A 70 -2.25 13.84 35.26
N GLU A 71 -2.43 14.76 36.22
CA GLU A 71 -1.44 15.80 36.50
C GLU A 71 -0.16 15.11 36.93
N GLY A 72 0.80 15.02 36.01
CA GLY A 72 2.08 14.41 36.30
C GLY A 72 2.71 15.17 37.46
N GLU A 73 2.77 14.56 38.64
CA GLU A 73 3.83 14.89 39.60
C GLU A 73 5.12 14.45 38.93
N ALA A 74 5.74 15.36 38.16
CA ALA A 74 7.08 15.20 37.64
C ALA A 74 7.99 14.86 38.83
N LYS A 75 8.41 13.60 38.92
CA LYS A 75 9.45 13.14 39.84
C LYS A 75 10.83 13.37 39.26
#